data_AF-A0ABD0QXH1-F1
#
_entry.id   AF-A0ABD0QXH1-F1
#
_cell.length_a   1.000
_cell.length_b   1.000
_cell.length_c   1.000
_cell.angle_alpha   90.00
_cell.angle_beta   90.00
_cell.angle_gamma   90.00
#
_symmetry.space_group_name_H-M   'P 1'
#
loop_
_entity.id
_entity.type
_entity.pdbx_description
1 polymer ?
#
loop_
_entity_poly.entity_id
_entity_poly.type
_entity_poly.pdbx_seq_one_letter_code
_entity_poly.pdbx_strand_id
1 'polypeptide(L)' 'ARYKQSLDPTVDEVKKLCTSLRRNAKEERVLFHYNGHGVPRPTVNGEIWVFNK' A
#
# COMPACT_ATOMS: atom_id res chain seq x y z
N ALA A 1 15.93 -7.44 4.35
CA ALA A 1 14.46 -7.27 4.22
C ALA A 1 14.01 -7.74 2.84
N ARG A 2 12.79 -8.26 2.69
CA ARG A 2 12.20 -8.57 1.37
C ARG A 2 11.46 -7.33 0.86
N TYR A 3 11.77 -6.88 -0.34
CA TYR A 3 11.15 -5.72 -0.97
C TYR A 3 10.08 -6.17 -1.97
N LYS A 4 8.95 -5.48 -2.00
CA LYS A 4 7.90 -5.67 -2.99
C LYS A 4 7.41 -4.30 -3.48
N GLN A 5 7.44 -4.10 -4.79
CA GLN A 5 6.90 -2.91 -5.43
C GLN A 5 5.45 -3.18 -5.87
N SER A 6 4.66 -2.11 -5.91
CA SER A 6 3.30 -2.10 -6.42
C SER A 6 3.14 -0.81 -7.20
N LEU A 7 3.20 -0.91 -8.53
CA LEU A 7 3.15 0.25 -9.44
C LEU A 7 1.69 0.49 -9.83
N ASP A 8 1.22 1.71 -9.63
CA ASP A 8 -0.15 2.17 -9.90
C ASP A 8 -1.25 1.18 -9.48
N PRO A 9 -1.25 0.72 -8.20
CA PRO A 9 -2.08 -0.40 -7.81
C PRO A 9 -3.54 -0.02 -7.63
N THR A 10 -4.37 -1.06 -7.69
CA THR A 10 -5.76 -1.02 -7.23
C THR A 10 -5.90 -1.32 -5.74
N VAL A 11 -7.06 -1.01 -5.17
CA VAL A 11 -7.38 -1.29 -3.75
C VAL A 11 -7.15 -2.77 -3.40
N ASP A 12 -7.60 -3.69 -4.27
CA ASP A 12 -7.46 -5.13 -4.05
C ASP A 12 -6.00 -5.59 -4.05
N GLU A 13 -5.16 -4.99 -4.87
CA GLU A 13 -3.73 -5.30 -4.94
C GLU A 13 -3.00 -4.83 -3.68
N VAL A 14 -3.28 -3.60 -3.22
CA VAL A 14 -2.74 -3.10 -1.94
C VAL A 14 -3.19 -3.97 -0.77
N LYS A 15 -4.46 -4.39 -0.73
CA LYS A 15 -4.99 -5.28 0.31
C LYS A 15 -4.26 -6.62 0.35
N LYS A 16 -4.05 -7.25 -0.83
CA LYS A 16 -3.30 -8.50 -0.95
C LYS A 16 -1.83 -8.32 -0.55
N LEU A 17 -1.19 -7.22 -0.96
CA LEU A 17 0.19 -6.91 -0.63
C LEU A 17 0.39 -6.79 0.89
N CYS A 18 -0.40 -5.94 1.55
CA CYS A 18 -0.29 -5.69 2.99
C CYS A 18 -0.52 -6.97 3.80
N THR A 19 -1.56 -7.73 3.46
CA THR A 19 -1.90 -8.99 4.14
C THR A 19 -0.79 -10.02 3.97
N SER A 20 -0.23 -10.13 2.75
CA SER A 20 0.89 -11.04 2.45
C SER A 20 2.14 -10.67 3.25
N LEU A 21 2.50 -9.38 3.30
CA LEU A 21 3.70 -8.92 4.01
C LEU A 21 3.56 -9.11 5.52
N ARG A 22 2.41 -8.76 6.12
CA ARG A 22 2.16 -8.98 7.56
C ARG A 22 2.28 -10.46 7.92
N ARG A 23 1.63 -11.35 7.17
CA ARG A 23 1.69 -12.80 7.43
C ARG A 23 3.12 -13.33 7.40
N ASN A 24 3.96 -12.84 6.48
CA ASN A 24 5.34 -13.30 6.34
C ASN A 24 6.29 -12.69 7.38
N ALA A 25 6.03 -11.47 7.83
CA ALA A 25 6.88 -10.77 8.81
C ALA A 25 6.66 -11.25 10.25
N LYS A 26 5.54 -11.93 10.54
CA LYS A 26 5.16 -12.33 11.92
C LYS A 26 5.17 -11.10 12.84
N GLU A 27 6.05 -11.09 13.84
CA GLU A 27 6.22 -10.01 14.82
C GLU A 27 7.23 -8.94 14.37
N GLU A 28 7.94 -9.16 13.27
CA GLU A 28 8.85 -8.15 12.73
C GLU A 28 8.09 -6.95 12.14
N ARG A 29 8.83 -5.84 12.02
CA ARG A 29 8.32 -4.60 11.44
C ARG A 29 8.13 -4.75 9.92
N VAL A 30 7.04 -4.19 9.41
CA VAL A 30 6.82 -4.01 7.96
C VAL A 30 6.91 -2.52 7.67
N LEU A 31 7.73 -2.15 6.68
CA LEU A 31 7.77 -0.79 6.15
C LEU A 31 6.72 -0.66 5.03
N PHE A 32 5.87 0.34 5.14
CA PHE A 32 4.93 0.73 4.10
C PHE A 32 5.31 2.12 3.59
N HIS A 33 5.73 2.21 2.34
CA HIS A 33 6.03 3.47 1.67
C HIS A 33 4.94 3.76 0.64
N TYR A 34 4.31 4.92 0.75
CA TYR A 34 3.28 5.40 -0.18
C TYR A 34 3.76 6.69 -0.84
N ASN A 35 3.75 6.70 -2.18
CA ASN A 35 4.04 7.88 -3.00
C ASN A 35 2.78 8.25 -3.79
N GLY A 36 2.14 9.34 -3.40
CA GLY A 36 0.88 9.81 -3.99
C GLY A 36 1.03 11.01 -4.93
N HIS A 37 2.21 11.27 -5.51
CA HIS A 37 2.40 12.46 -6.37
C HIS A 37 1.53 12.47 -7.64
N GLY A 38 1.09 11.29 -8.13
CA GLY A 38 0.25 11.14 -9.31
C GLY A 38 -1.26 11.13 -9.04
N VAL A 39 -1.69 11.36 -7.79
CA VAL A 39 -3.10 11.28 -7.36
C VAL A 39 -3.48 12.52 -6.53
N PRO A 40 -4.78 12.76 -6.25
CA PRO A 40 -5.19 13.87 -5.40
C PRO A 40 -4.59 13.79 -3.99
N ARG A 41 -4.57 14.93 -3.28
CA ARG A 41 -4.14 14.98 -1.87
C ARG A 41 -5.08 14.15 -0.98
N PRO A 42 -4.59 13.61 0.15
CA PRO A 42 -5.43 12.88 1.11
C PRO A 42 -6.62 13.71 1.59
N THR A 43 -7.73 13.04 1.89
CA THR A 43 -8.94 13.71 2.36
C THR A 43 -8.87 14.01 3.86
N VAL A 44 -9.74 14.91 4.33
CA VAL A 44 -9.89 15.20 5.78
C VAL A 44 -10.41 14.00 6.57
N ASN A 45 -11.02 13.03 5.88
CA ASN A 45 -11.49 11.78 6.48
C ASN A 45 -10.36 10.75 6.66
N GLY A 46 -9.14 11.06 6.24
CA GLY A 46 -7.99 10.17 6.36
C GLY A 46 -7.88 9.14 5.23
N GLU A 47 -8.44 9.42 4.06
CA GLU A 47 -8.38 8.52 2.90
C GLU A 47 -7.15 8.84 2.02
N ILE A 48 -6.55 7.79 1.46
CA ILE A 48 -5.50 7.87 0.45
C ILE A 48 -6.01 7.38 -0.90
N TRP A 49 -5.39 7.84 -1.98
CA TRP A 49 -5.83 7.54 -3.33
C TRP A 49 -4.98 6.46 -3.99
N VAL A 50 -5.66 5.59 -4.73
CA VAL A 50 -5.09 4.54 -5.58
C VAL A 50 -5.95 4.42 -6.85
N PHE A 51 -5.54 3.63 -7.83
CA PHE A 51 -6.22 3.54 -9.12
C PHE A 51 -7.34 2.49 -9.13
N ASN A 52 -8.21 2.58 -10.14
CA ASN A 52 -9.11 1.50 -10.55
C ASN A 52 -8.44 0.63 -11.63
N LYS A 53 -9.16 -0.40 -12.11
CA LYS A 53 -8.77 -1.14 -13.31
C LYS A 53 -9.16 -0.38 -14.58
#